data_AF-A0A9W5QVC1-F1
#
_entry.id   AF-A0A9W5QVC1-F1
#
_cell.length_a   1.000
_cell.length_b   1.000
_cell.length_c   1.000
_cell.angle_alpha   90.00
_cell.angle_beta   90.00
_cell.angle_gamma   90.00
#
_symmetry.space_group_name_H-M   'P 1'
#
loop_
_entity.id
_entity.type
_entity.pdbx_description
1 polymer ?
#
loop_
_entity_poly.entity_id
_entity_poly.type
_entity_poly.pdbx_seq_one_letter_code
_entity_poly.pdbx_strand_id
1 'polypeptide(L)'
;MENILKVSSKSSPNSVAGAIAGVLRTSGNVEIQAIGAGAINQAIKAIAIARGFVAPSGIDLAFVPAFQEISINNEERTAIKLIVGPRKKRS
;
A
#
# COMPACT_ATOMS: atom_id res chain seq x y z
N MET A 1 -11.96 -8.02 7.58
CA MET A 1 -10.80 -7.29 8.14
C MET A 1 -10.12 -6.58 6.99
N GLU A 2 -10.02 -5.27 7.04
CA GLU A 2 -9.24 -4.52 6.05
C GLU A 2 -7.76 -4.79 6.32
N ASN A 3 -7.03 -5.30 5.32
CA ASN A 3 -5.58 -5.48 5.45
C ASN A 3 -4.92 -4.10 5.28
N ILE A 4 -4.81 -3.37 6.39
CA ILE A 4 -4.22 -2.03 6.42
C ILE A 4 -2.74 -2.13 6.81
N LEU A 5 -1.87 -1.63 5.96
CA LEU A 5 -0.45 -1.44 6.22
C LEU A 5 -0.16 0.03 6.51
N LYS A 6 0.24 0.34 7.74
CA LYS A 6 0.67 1.69 8.12
C LYS A 6 2.15 1.86 7.79
N VAL A 7 2.48 2.87 6.98
CA VAL A 7 3.84 3.15 6.52
C VAL A 7 4.31 4.47 7.11
N SER A 8 5.56 4.49 7.58
CA SER A 8 6.24 5.67 8.11
C SER A 8 7.47 5.99 7.25
N SER A 9 8.10 7.14 7.49
CA SER A 9 9.38 7.49 6.85
C SER A 9 10.52 6.50 7.16
N LYS A 10 10.44 5.79 8.29
CA LYS A 10 11.43 4.81 8.74
C LYS A 10 11.14 3.39 8.24
N SER A 11 9.99 3.16 7.60
CA SER A 11 9.62 1.84 7.10
C SER A 11 10.56 1.41 5.97
N SER A 12 11.03 0.16 6.03
CA SER A 12 11.82 -0.45 4.95
C SER A 12 10.93 -0.80 3.76
N PRO A 13 11.19 -0.26 2.55
CA PRO A 13 10.41 -0.59 1.36
C PRO A 13 10.34 -2.07 1.05
N ASN A 14 11.45 -2.81 1.24
CA ASN A 14 11.50 -4.26 0.98
C ASN A 14 10.58 -5.03 1.93
N SER A 15 10.59 -4.68 3.22
CA SER A 15 9.74 -5.33 4.22
C SER A 15 8.25 -5.07 3.94
N VAL A 16 7.90 -3.81 3.62
CA VAL A 16 6.52 -3.44 3.24
C VAL A 16 6.12 -4.14 1.95
N ALA A 17 7.00 -4.26 0.97
CA ALA A 17 6.73 -4.96 -0.29
C ALA A 17 6.43 -6.45 -0.08
N GLY A 18 7.16 -7.12 0.82
CA GLY A 18 6.88 -8.49 1.21
C GLY A 18 5.48 -8.65 1.82
N ALA A 19 5.09 -7.73 2.72
CA ALA A 19 3.76 -7.72 3.31
C ALA A 19 2.66 -7.49 2.25
N ILE A 20 2.84 -6.52 1.34
CA ILE A 20 1.92 -6.28 0.21
C ILE A 20 1.76 -7.57 -0.61
N ALA A 21 2.86 -8.19 -1.03
CA ALA A 21 2.81 -9.39 -1.87
C ALA A 21 2.17 -10.59 -1.15
N GLY A 22 2.39 -10.73 0.16
CA GLY A 22 1.73 -11.74 0.98
C GLY A 22 0.22 -11.55 1.02
N VAL A 23 -0.22 -10.33 1.33
CA VAL A 23 -1.64 -9.99 1.40
C VAL A 23 -2.34 -10.13 0.05
N LEU A 24 -1.71 -9.68 -1.04
CA LEU A 24 -2.31 -9.77 -2.38
C LEU A 24 -2.58 -11.21 -2.82
N ARG A 25 -1.73 -12.17 -2.41
CA ARG A 25 -1.92 -13.59 -2.73
C ARG A 25 -3.07 -14.23 -1.95
N THR A 26 -3.38 -13.73 -0.75
CA THR A 26 -4.41 -14.33 0.11
C THR A 26 -5.76 -13.61 0.04
N SER A 27 -5.74 -12.28 -0.06
CA SER A 27 -6.92 -11.42 0.09
C SER A 27 -7.23 -10.59 -1.16
N GLY A 28 -6.34 -10.58 -2.15
CA GLY A 28 -6.53 -9.88 -3.42
C GLY A 28 -6.38 -8.37 -3.38
N ASN A 29 -6.43 -7.73 -2.21
CA ASN A 29 -6.19 -6.29 -2.06
C ASN A 29 -5.55 -5.96 -0.71
N VAL A 30 -4.85 -4.83 -0.66
CA VAL A 30 -4.25 -4.27 0.55
C VAL A 30 -4.41 -2.75 0.55
N GLU A 31 -4.67 -2.19 1.72
CA GLU A 31 -4.70 -0.75 1.93
C GLU A 31 -3.38 -0.30 2.55
N ILE A 32 -2.80 0.78 2.05
CA ILE A 32 -1.63 1.41 2.68
C ILE A 32 -2.03 2.80 3.17
N GLN A 33 -1.76 3.09 4.44
CA GLN A 33 -1.94 4.39 5.05
C GLN A 33 -0.59 5.03 5.33
N ALA A 34 -0.40 6.26 4.85
CA ALA A 34 0.84 7.00 5.03
C ALA A 34 0.57 8.48 5.28
N ILE A 35 1.30 9.07 6.23
CA ILE A 35 1.26 10.50 6.54
C ILE A 35 2.64 11.11 6.30
N GLY A 36 2.66 12.21 5.55
CA GLY A 36 3.86 12.98 5.26
C GLY A 36 4.71 12.40 4.12
N ALA A 37 5.49 13.28 3.48
CA ALA A 37 6.21 12.98 2.24
C ALA A 37 7.15 11.77 2.35
N GLY A 38 7.84 11.62 3.49
CA GLY A 38 8.75 10.50 3.72
C GLY A 38 8.03 9.14 3.72
N ALA A 39 6.89 9.03 4.41
CA ALA A 39 6.09 7.81 4.44
C ALA A 39 5.53 7.46 3.07
N ILE A 40 5.04 8.47 2.33
CA ILE A 40 4.54 8.30 0.96
C ILE A 40 5.63 7.75 0.04
N ASN A 41 6.83 8.33 0.10
CA ASN A 41 7.95 7.84 -0.71
C ASN A 41 8.27 6.36 -0.40
N GLN A 42 8.26 5.95 0.88
CA GLN A 42 8.48 4.55 1.23
C GLN A 42 7.35 3.64 0.74
N ALA A 43 6.09 4.09 0.83
CA ALA A 43 4.93 3.34 0.35
C ALA A 43 5.01 3.12 -1.17
N ILE A 44 5.32 4.16 -1.94
CA ILE A 44 5.44 4.06 -3.40
C ILE A 44 6.62 3.15 -3.80
N LYS A 45 7.77 3.26 -3.14
CA LYS A 45 8.90 2.33 -3.36
C LYS A 45 8.49 0.88 -3.07
N ALA A 46 7.79 0.64 -1.98
CA ALA A 46 7.31 -0.69 -1.61
C ALA A 46 6.33 -1.26 -2.65
N ILE A 47 5.40 -0.44 -3.15
CA ILE A 47 4.47 -0.82 -4.23
C ILE A 47 5.24 -1.22 -5.50
N ALA A 48 6.26 -0.44 -5.88
CA ALA A 48 7.08 -0.73 -7.06
C ALA A 48 7.83 -2.07 -6.93
N ILE A 49 8.41 -2.35 -5.76
CA ILE A 49 9.09 -3.63 -5.47
C ILE A 49 8.07 -4.78 -5.43
N ALA A 50 6.93 -4.58 -4.77
CA ALA A 50 5.88 -5.59 -4.65
C ALA A 50 5.35 -6.03 -6.01
N ARG A 51 5.25 -5.10 -6.98
CA ARG A 51 4.88 -5.43 -8.37
C ARG A 51 5.81 -6.48 -8.96
N GLY A 52 7.12 -6.38 -8.72
CA GLY A 52 8.09 -7.41 -9.13
C GLY A 52 7.89 -8.75 -8.41
N PHE A 53 7.53 -8.73 -7.12
CA PHE A 53 7.28 -9.95 -6.35
C PHE A 53 6.04 -10.72 -6.79
N VAL A 54 5.00 -10.03 -7.28
CA VAL A 54 3.74 -10.66 -7.67
C VAL A 54 3.64 -10.95 -9.17
N ALA A 55 4.52 -10.37 -10.00
CA ALA A 55 4.56 -10.61 -11.44
C ALA A 55 4.70 -12.10 -11.83
N PRO A 56 5.55 -12.94 -11.17
CA PRO A 56 5.63 -14.37 -11.46
C PRO A 56 4.33 -15.14 -11.19
N SER A 57 3.43 -14.59 -10.37
CA SER A 57 2.09 -15.14 -10.11
C SER A 57 1.03 -14.64 -11.11
N GLY A 58 1.44 -13.96 -12.19
CA GLY A 58 0.52 -13.41 -13.20
C GLY A 58 -0.26 -12.18 -12.76
N ILE A 59 0.11 -11.56 -11.63
CA ILE A 59 -0.57 -10.38 -11.10
C ILE A 59 0.14 -9.12 -11.61
N ASP A 60 -0.53 -8.34 -12.46
CA ASP A 60 -0.12 -6.96 -12.71
C ASP A 60 -0.74 -6.04 -11.66
N LEU A 61 0.10 -5.34 -10.92
CA LEU A 61 -0.31 -4.54 -9.78
C LEU A 61 -0.64 -3.10 -10.20
N ALA A 62 -1.73 -2.57 -9.65
CA ALA A 62 -2.11 -1.16 -9.73
C ALA A 62 -2.50 -0.64 -8.34
N PHE A 63 -2.61 0.69 -8.22
CA PHE A 63 -3.13 1.30 -7.01
C PHE A 63 -3.95 2.54 -7.32
N VAL A 64 -4.83 2.90 -6.39
CA VAL A 64 -5.67 4.10 -6.44
C VAL A 64 -5.42 4.93 -5.18
N PRO A 65 -4.90 6.17 -5.29
CA PRO A 65 -4.73 7.06 -4.16
C PRO A 65 -6.06 7.72 -3.76
N ALA A 66 -6.23 7.97 -2.46
CA ALA A 66 -7.33 8.74 -1.90
C ALA A 66 -6.86 9.47 -0.63
N PHE A 67 -7.60 10.51 -0.22
CA PHE A 67 -7.46 11.10 1.11
C PHE A 67 -8.24 10.28 2.13
N GLN A 68 -7.74 10.24 3.36
CA GLN A 68 -8.43 9.63 4.49
C GLN A 68 -8.12 10.42 5.76
N GLU A 69 -9.15 10.78 6.51
CA GLU A 69 -8.96 11.33 7.86
C GLU A 69 -8.70 10.19 8.84
N ILE A 70 -7.63 10.31 9.62
CA ILE A 70 -7.31 9.35 10.69
C ILE A 70 -7.03 10.07 12.00
N SER A 71 -7.46 9.46 13.11
CA SER A 71 -7.17 9.98 14.44
C SER A 71 -5.84 9.42 14.96
N ILE A 72 -4.93 10.30 15.34
CA ILE A 72 -3.67 9.97 16.00
C ILE A 72 -3.55 10.85 17.25
N ASN A 73 -3.43 10.25 18.42
CA ASN A 73 -3.33 10.97 19.70
C ASN A 73 -4.48 11.98 19.92
N ASN A 74 -5.71 11.60 19.55
CA ASN A 74 -6.90 12.45 19.56
C ASN A 74 -6.85 13.69 18.65
N GLU A 75 -5.87 13.77 17.75
CA GLU A 75 -5.83 14.77 16.69
C GLU A 75 -6.22 14.14 15.36
N GLU A 76 -7.08 14.82 14.60
CA GLU A 76 -7.36 14.44 13.21
C GLU A 76 -6.19 14.82 12.32
N ARG A 77 -5.78 13.87 11.49
CA ARG A 77 -4.69 14.03 10.53
C ARG A 77 -5.19 13.50 9.18
N THR A 78 -5.02 14.32 8.15
CA THR A 78 -5.21 13.88 6.77
C THR A 78 -4.06 12.97 6.35
N ALA A 79 -4.37 11.70 6.09
CA ALA A 79 -3.47 10.72 5.50
C ALA A 79 -3.76 10.52 4.02
N ILE A 80 -2.78 9.94 3.31
CA ILE A 80 -3.03 9.33 2.00
C ILE A 80 -3.26 7.84 2.21
N LYS A 81 -4.37 7.37 1.66
CA LYS A 81 -4.73 5.97 1.50
C LYS A 81 -4.37 5.53 0.08
N LEU A 82 -3.62 4.44 -0.05
CA LEU A 82 -3.33 3.79 -1.33
C LEU A 82 -4.01 2.43 -1.33
N ILE A 83 -5.02 2.28 -2.19
CA ILE A 83 -5.72 1.00 -2.37
C ILE A 83 -4.97 0.22 -3.44
N VAL A 84 -4.31 -0.86 -3.05
CA VAL A 84 -3.43 -1.64 -3.91
C VAL A 84 -4.07 -2.99 -4.24
N GLY A 85 -4.03 -3.38 -5.52
CA GLY A 85 -4.60 -4.64 -5.98
C GLY A 85 -4.22 -4.97 -7.42
N PRO A 86 -4.71 -6.10 -7.96
CA PRO A 86 -4.60 -6.42 -9.37
C PRO A 86 -5.20 -5.32 -10.24
N ARG A 87 -4.52 -5.00 -11.35
CA ARG A 87 -5.03 -4.08 -12.37
C ARG A 87 -6.32 -4.65 -12.95
N LYS A 88 -7.42 -3.93 -12.80
CA LYS A 88 -8.67 -4.25 -13.50
C LYS A 88 -8.47 -4.06 -15.01
N LYS A 89 -8.87 -5.05 -15.81
CA LYS A 89 -8.96 -4.89 -17.27
C LYS A 89 -9.99 -3.81 -17.57
N ARG A 90 -9.64 -2.86 -18.43
CA ARG A 90 -10.64 -1.95 -19.02
C ARG A 90 -11.38 -2.76 -20.09
N SER A 91 -12.68 -2.97 -19.88
CA SER A 91 -13.61 -3.46 -20.90
C SER A 91 -13.89 -2.38 -21.93
#